data_AF-D2R530-F1
#
_entry.id   AF-D2R530-F1
#
_cell.length_a   1.000
_cell.length_b   1.000
_cell.length_c   1.000
_cell.angle_alpha   90.00
_cell.angle_beta   90.00
_cell.angle_gamma   90.00
#
_symmetry.space_group_name_H-M   'P 1'
#
loop_
_entity.id
_entity.type
_entity.pdbx_description
1 polymer ?
#
loop_
_entity_poly.entity_id
_entity_poly.type
_entity_poly.pdbx_seq_one_letter_code
_entity_poly.pdbx_strand_id
1 'polypeptide(L)'
;MKPLSLLGSLFAAFCIGTVVSLFVLAGVLWSKGFLTGDRMTAAMAAFYGIQPKTTAETSTSATDVTEQPALDDLSSKRVLASLDLDLRENAIDKSLGDLRALQTQIKTERERLDQWKMSFDQRLATLETATTDSALAEVQRTLESMQPKQAKEQILKMLEASPRGANDKPMRDIVTIIKALPLDRRKKILLEFKTPDEAEKLAEILREIRLGTPDIDVIRDSRNQLQQTPSNR
;
A
#
# COMPACT_ATOMS: atom_id res chain seq x y z
N MET A 1 11.83 30.67 23.12
CA MET A 1 11.45 29.58 22.19
C MET A 1 10.31 29.94 21.21
N LYS A 2 9.93 31.22 21.04
CA LYS A 2 8.89 31.65 20.09
C LYS A 2 9.37 32.06 18.67
N PRO A 3 10.64 32.44 18.40
CA PRO A 3 11.00 32.90 17.04
C PRO A 3 11.18 31.74 16.05
N LEU A 4 11.48 30.53 16.53
CA LEU A 4 11.75 29.38 15.66
C LEU A 4 10.48 28.78 15.05
N SER A 5 9.35 28.79 15.75
CA SER A 5 8.07 28.33 15.18
C SER A 5 7.46 29.34 14.20
N LEU A 6 7.74 30.63 14.39
CA LEU A 6 7.29 31.70 13.49
C LEU A 6 8.06 31.65 12.16
N LEU A 7 9.36 31.36 12.20
CA LEU A 7 10.19 31.17 11.01
C LEU A 7 9.77 29.93 10.20
N GLY A 8 9.47 28.82 10.89
CA GLY A 8 8.97 27.60 10.26
C GLY A 8 7.60 27.78 9.58
N SER A 9 6.69 28.54 10.23
CA SER A 9 5.38 28.86 9.65
C SER A 9 5.48 29.75 8.40
N LEU A 10 6.41 30.70 8.38
CA LEU A 10 6.65 31.56 7.22
C LEU A 10 7.21 30.77 6.03
N PHE A 11 8.13 29.84 6.28
CA PHE A 11 8.65 28.97 5.23
C PHE A 11 7.60 28.02 4.67
N ALA A 12 6.76 27.42 5.54
CA ALA A 12 5.64 26.58 5.12
C ALA A 12 4.61 27.37 4.29
N ALA A 13 4.25 28.59 4.72
CA ALA A 13 3.33 29.45 3.98
C ALA A 13 3.88 29.85 2.61
N PHE A 14 5.19 30.13 2.51
CA PHE A 14 5.84 30.40 1.24
C PHE A 14 5.83 29.17 0.31
N CYS A 15 6.12 27.98 0.84
CA CYS A 15 6.13 26.73 0.07
C CYS A 15 4.72 26.33 -0.42
N ILE A 16 3.68 26.56 0.38
CA ILE A 16 2.30 26.33 -0.03
C ILE A 16 1.90 27.35 -1.10
N GLY A 17 2.30 28.61 -0.95
CA GLY A 17 2.05 29.67 -1.93
C GLY A 17 2.67 29.38 -3.30
N THR A 18 3.90 28.87 -3.34
CA THR A 18 4.56 28.52 -4.62
C THR A 18 3.88 27.35 -5.32
N VAL A 19 3.44 26.32 -4.58
CA VAL A 19 2.70 25.19 -5.16
C VAL A 19 1.35 25.64 -5.72
N VAL A 20 0.60 26.46 -4.96
CA VAL A 20 -0.69 26.99 -5.42
C VAL A 20 -0.53 27.86 -6.67
N SER A 21 0.50 28.72 -6.71
CA SER A 21 0.81 29.54 -7.89
C SER A 21 1.09 28.69 -9.13
N LEU A 22 1.85 27.60 -8.98
CA LEU A 22 2.14 26.65 -10.06
C LEU A 22 0.87 25.98 -10.61
N PHE A 23 -0.04 25.58 -9.72
CA PHE A 23 -1.32 24.98 -10.12
C PHE A 23 -2.24 25.98 -10.85
N VAL A 24 -2.30 27.22 -10.38
CA VAL A 24 -3.08 28.29 -11.04
C VAL A 24 -2.50 28.58 -12.43
N LEU A 25 -1.17 28.67 -12.55
CA LEU A 25 -0.51 28.94 -13.82
C LEU A 25 -0.73 27.78 -14.82
N ALA A 26 -0.65 26.53 -14.37
CA ALA A 26 -0.98 25.36 -15.17
C ALA A 26 -2.45 25.36 -15.62
N GLY A 27 -3.37 25.71 -14.73
CA GLY A 27 -4.80 25.82 -15.05
C GLY A 27 -5.10 26.91 -16.07
N VAL A 28 -4.45 28.07 -15.96
CA VAL A 28 -4.58 29.17 -16.95
C VAL A 28 -3.96 28.80 -18.30
N LEU A 29 -2.84 28.06 -18.31
CA LEU A 29 -2.23 27.55 -19.54
C LEU A 29 -3.15 26.55 -20.25
N TRP A 30 -3.83 25.71 -19.47
CA TRP A 30 -4.81 24.75 -19.98
C TRP A 30 -6.05 25.45 -20.54
N SER A 31 -6.62 26.43 -19.83
CA SER A 31 -7.83 27.12 -20.28
C SER A 31 -7.59 28.01 -21.50
N LYS A 32 -6.38 28.55 -21.68
CA LYS A 32 -5.96 29.27 -22.89
C LYS A 32 -5.63 28.37 -24.09
N GLY A 33 -5.75 27.05 -23.97
CA GLY A 33 -5.55 26.13 -25.09
C GLY A 33 -4.10 26.03 -25.57
N PHE A 34 -3.12 26.37 -24.72
CA PHE A 34 -1.70 26.27 -25.07
C PHE A 34 -1.19 24.82 -25.10
N LEU A 35 -1.98 23.86 -24.60
CA LEU A 35 -1.76 22.42 -24.69
C LEU A 35 -2.39 21.79 -25.95
N THR A 36 -2.57 22.55 -27.03
CA THR A 36 -2.90 21.95 -28.33
C THR A 36 -1.68 21.16 -28.83
N GLY A 37 -1.87 19.90 -29.24
CA GLY A 37 -0.80 18.94 -29.57
C GLY A 37 0.30 19.49 -30.47
N ASP A 38 -0.04 20.39 -31.40
CA ASP A 38 0.89 21.03 -32.34
C ASP A 38 1.91 21.97 -31.67
N ARG A 39 1.56 22.63 -30.56
CA ARG A 39 2.47 23.53 -29.83
C ARG A 39 3.39 22.75 -28.90
N MET A 40 2.92 21.62 -28.38
CA MET A 40 3.71 20.71 -27.54
C MET A 40 4.73 19.93 -28.37
N THR A 41 4.36 19.51 -29.59
CA THR A 41 5.30 18.94 -30.56
C THR A 41 6.26 19.99 -31.09
N ALA A 42 5.83 21.23 -31.35
CA ALA A 42 6.72 22.33 -31.74
C ALA A 42 7.71 22.72 -30.62
N ALA A 43 7.28 22.70 -29.36
CA ALA A 43 8.15 22.95 -28.21
C ALA A 43 9.16 21.81 -28.01
N MET A 44 8.73 20.54 -28.13
CA MET A 44 9.67 19.42 -28.13
C MET A 44 10.63 19.47 -29.33
N ALA A 45 10.14 19.80 -30.53
CA ALA A 45 10.96 19.94 -31.73
C ALA A 45 11.99 21.06 -31.58
N ALA A 46 11.61 22.20 -31.00
CA ALA A 46 12.55 23.29 -30.69
C ALA A 46 13.61 22.88 -29.66
N PHE A 47 13.23 22.07 -28.65
CA PHE A 47 14.19 21.53 -27.66
C PHE A 47 15.17 20.53 -28.28
N TYR A 48 14.72 19.78 -29.30
CA TYR A 48 15.55 18.87 -30.10
C TYR A 48 16.23 19.58 -31.30
N GLY A 49 16.11 20.91 -31.44
CA GLY A 49 16.76 21.70 -32.48
C GLY A 49 16.17 21.56 -33.89
N ILE A 50 14.97 20.98 -34.02
CA ILE A 50 14.29 20.79 -35.29
C ILE A 50 13.29 21.94 -35.47
N GLN A 51 13.57 22.85 -36.39
CA GLN A 51 12.62 23.90 -36.75
C GLN A 51 11.37 23.27 -37.40
N PRO A 52 10.14 23.61 -36.96
CA PRO A 52 8.95 23.20 -37.69
C PRO A 52 8.97 23.93 -39.03
N LYS A 53 9.16 23.19 -40.14
CA LYS A 53 8.93 23.73 -41.49
C LYS A 53 7.47 24.19 -41.55
N THR A 54 7.29 25.50 -41.49
CA THR A 54 6.07 26.17 -41.93
C THR A 54 5.74 25.70 -43.34
N THR A 55 4.59 25.06 -43.49
CA THR A 55 4.03 24.57 -44.74
C THR A 55 3.68 25.76 -45.64
N ALA A 56 4.68 26.30 -46.33
CA ALA A 56 4.50 27.39 -47.29
C ALA A 56 5.65 27.45 -48.31
N GLU A 57 5.97 26.33 -48.97
CA GLU A 57 6.82 26.38 -50.17
C GLU A 57 6.29 25.39 -51.24
N THR A 58 5.45 25.93 -52.11
CA THR A 58 5.62 25.91 -53.56
C THR A 58 5.99 24.56 -54.19
N SER A 59 4.99 23.73 -54.47
CA SER A 59 5.07 22.73 -55.54
C SER A 59 4.81 23.40 -56.89
N THR A 60 5.85 24.02 -57.45
CA THR A 60 5.89 24.31 -58.88
C THR A 60 5.99 22.98 -59.63
N SER A 61 5.00 22.69 -60.45
CA SER A 61 4.95 21.52 -61.33
C SER A 61 6.19 21.50 -62.23
N ALA A 62 7.12 20.58 -61.96
CA ALA A 62 8.17 20.20 -62.89
C ALA A 62 7.66 19.06 -63.77
N THR A 63 7.72 19.29 -65.07
CA THR A 63 7.35 18.41 -66.16
C THR A 63 7.94 17.01 -66.01
N ASP A 64 7.05 16.02 -65.95
CA ASP A 64 7.35 14.60 -65.85
C ASP A 64 7.87 14.09 -67.21
N VAL A 65 9.19 14.03 -67.37
CA VAL A 65 9.82 13.24 -68.43
C VAL A 65 9.92 11.82 -67.89
N THR A 66 9.04 10.94 -68.36
CA THR A 66 9.09 9.51 -68.03
C THR A 66 10.30 8.87 -68.72
N GLU A 67 11.48 9.03 -68.14
CA GLU A 67 12.61 8.14 -68.41
C GLU A 67 12.19 6.74 -67.95
N GLN A 68 11.95 5.83 -68.89
CA GLN A 68 11.71 4.44 -68.55
C GLN A 68 12.98 3.88 -67.90
N PRO A 69 12.93 3.42 -66.64
CA PRO A 69 14.11 2.94 -65.96
C PRO A 69 14.69 1.73 -66.69
N ALA A 70 16.01 1.70 -66.87
CA ALA A 70 16.69 0.53 -67.40
C ALA A 70 16.41 -0.69 -66.51
N LEU A 71 16.30 -1.88 -67.12
CA LEU A 71 15.97 -3.12 -66.39
C LEU A 71 16.91 -3.40 -65.20
N ASP A 72 18.19 -3.02 -65.31
CA ASP A 72 19.17 -3.15 -64.23
C ASP A 72 18.84 -2.28 -63.01
N ASP A 73 18.36 -1.04 -63.21
CA ASP A 73 17.97 -0.15 -62.12
C ASP A 73 16.74 -0.64 -61.36
N LEU A 74 15.85 -1.37 -62.04
CA LEU A 74 14.70 -2.01 -61.39
C LEU A 74 15.14 -3.21 -60.54
N SER A 75 16.13 -3.97 -61.02
CA SER A 75 16.66 -5.12 -60.27
C SER A 75 17.39 -4.67 -58.99
N SER A 76 18.22 -3.64 -59.08
CA SER A 76 18.97 -3.11 -57.93
C SER A 76 18.04 -2.49 -56.88
N LYS A 77 17.02 -1.74 -57.31
CA LYS A 77 15.98 -1.21 -56.40
C LYS A 77 15.20 -2.31 -55.69
N ARG A 78 14.89 -3.42 -56.38
CA ARG A 78 14.21 -4.57 -55.75
C ARG A 78 15.07 -5.25 -54.70
N VAL A 79 16.37 -5.43 -54.95
CA VAL A 79 17.31 -6.02 -53.98
C VAL A 79 17.47 -5.14 -52.73
N LEU A 80 17.55 -3.82 -52.90
CA LEU A 80 17.60 -2.90 -51.77
C LEU A 80 16.30 -2.90 -50.97
N ALA A 81 15.15 -2.99 -51.65
CA ALA A 81 13.85 -3.08 -50.99
C ALA A 81 13.68 -4.39 -50.20
N SER A 82 14.14 -5.53 -50.73
CA SER A 82 14.11 -6.80 -49.99
C SER A 82 15.02 -6.76 -48.76
N LEU A 83 16.21 -6.15 -48.88
CA LEU A 83 17.12 -5.99 -47.74
C LEU A 83 16.51 -5.11 -46.63
N ASP A 84 15.83 -4.01 -47.00
CA ASP A 84 15.14 -3.16 -46.02
C ASP A 84 14.01 -3.92 -45.30
N LEU A 85 13.26 -4.76 -46.03
CA LEU A 85 12.24 -5.61 -45.42
C LEU A 85 12.85 -6.62 -44.44
N ASP A 86 13.93 -7.30 -44.82
CA ASP A 86 14.61 -8.26 -43.94
C ASP A 86 15.15 -7.57 -42.67
N LEU A 87 15.70 -6.36 -42.80
CA LEU A 87 16.18 -5.59 -41.64
C LEU A 87 15.03 -5.19 -40.71
N ARG A 88 13.87 -4.82 -41.26
CA ARG A 88 12.67 -4.49 -40.47
C ARG A 88 12.11 -5.72 -39.77
N GLU A 89 12.03 -6.85 -40.45
CA GLU A 89 11.58 -8.11 -39.85
C GLU A 89 12.48 -8.50 -38.68
N ASN A 90 13.80 -8.48 -38.87
CA ASN A 90 14.77 -8.75 -37.80
C ASN A 90 14.65 -7.75 -36.64
N ALA A 91 14.42 -6.47 -36.91
CA ALA A 91 14.23 -5.46 -35.87
C ALA A 91 12.94 -5.70 -35.07
N ILE A 92 11.85 -6.08 -35.76
CA ILE A 92 10.57 -6.41 -35.12
C ILE A 92 10.72 -7.65 -34.24
N ASP A 93 11.31 -8.73 -34.77
CA ASP A 93 11.54 -9.97 -34.03
C ASP A 93 12.39 -9.75 -32.78
N LYS A 94 13.47 -8.97 -32.91
CA LYS A 94 14.30 -8.59 -31.76
C LYS A 94 13.51 -7.80 -30.73
N SER A 95 12.76 -6.79 -31.14
CA SER A 95 11.95 -5.97 -30.23
C SER A 95 10.87 -6.78 -29.51
N LEU A 96 10.27 -7.75 -30.20
CA LEU A 96 9.27 -8.65 -29.64
C LEU A 96 9.91 -9.64 -28.65
N GLY A 97 11.13 -10.11 -28.93
CA GLY A 97 11.95 -10.86 -27.98
C GLY A 97 12.24 -10.05 -26.71
N ASP A 98 12.69 -8.81 -26.86
CA ASP A 98 12.99 -7.90 -25.75
C ASP A 98 11.74 -7.60 -24.90
N LEU A 99 10.59 -7.36 -25.53
CA LEU A 99 9.32 -7.14 -24.83
C LEU A 99 8.88 -8.37 -24.02
N ARG A 100 9.06 -9.58 -24.56
CA ARG A 100 8.75 -10.82 -23.83
C ARG A 100 9.71 -11.03 -22.65
N ALA A 101 10.99 -10.70 -22.83
CA ALA A 101 11.98 -10.76 -21.75
C ALA A 101 11.62 -9.78 -20.62
N LEU A 102 11.31 -8.52 -20.96
CA LEU A 102 10.85 -7.51 -20.00
C LEU A 102 9.55 -7.91 -19.31
N GLN A 103 8.58 -8.46 -20.05
CA GLN A 103 7.33 -8.95 -19.46
C GLN A 103 7.59 -10.06 -18.44
N THR A 104 8.50 -10.99 -18.76
CA THR A 104 8.87 -12.09 -17.88
C THR A 104 9.57 -11.55 -16.64
N GLN A 105 10.53 -10.64 -16.80
CA GLN A 105 11.22 -9.99 -15.69
C GLN A 105 10.25 -9.26 -14.75
N ILE A 106 9.33 -8.47 -15.29
CA ILE A 106 8.33 -7.74 -14.49
C ILE A 106 7.43 -8.71 -13.72
N LYS A 107 7.02 -9.82 -14.34
CA LYS A 107 6.23 -10.85 -13.65
C LYS A 107 7.01 -11.45 -12.48
N THR A 108 8.26 -11.84 -12.70
CA THR A 108 9.12 -12.40 -11.65
C THR A 108 9.38 -11.40 -10.52
N GLU A 109 9.61 -10.13 -10.84
CA GLU A 109 9.80 -9.08 -9.84
C GLU A 109 8.53 -8.84 -9.01
N ARG A 110 7.35 -8.86 -9.65
CA ARG A 110 6.06 -8.77 -8.93
C ARG A 110 5.85 -9.94 -7.99
N GLU A 111 6.04 -11.17 -8.47
CA GLU A 111 5.91 -12.37 -7.65
C GLU A 111 6.86 -12.32 -6.45
N ARG A 112 8.10 -11.87 -6.66
CA ARG A 112 9.08 -11.69 -5.57
C ARG A 112 8.64 -10.63 -4.56
N LEU A 113 8.11 -9.48 -5.02
CA LEU A 113 7.60 -8.43 -4.15
C LEU A 113 6.39 -8.90 -3.34
N ASP A 114 5.50 -9.66 -3.95
CA ASP A 114 4.32 -10.20 -3.28
C ASP A 114 4.72 -11.24 -2.23
N GLN A 115 5.66 -12.13 -2.53
CA GLN A 115 6.23 -13.05 -1.54
C GLN A 115 6.89 -12.30 -0.38
N TRP A 116 7.62 -11.22 -0.67
CA TRP A 116 8.20 -10.38 0.37
C TRP A 116 7.13 -9.74 1.25
N LYS A 117 6.11 -9.10 0.66
CA LYS A 117 4.99 -8.52 1.41
C LYS A 117 4.33 -9.55 2.32
N MET A 118 3.97 -10.72 1.79
CA MET A 118 3.39 -11.81 2.58
C MET A 118 4.30 -12.21 3.75
N SER A 119 5.61 -12.32 3.53
CA SER A 119 6.56 -12.66 4.59
C SER A 119 6.70 -11.55 5.64
N PHE A 120 6.61 -10.28 5.23
CA PHE A 120 6.62 -9.14 6.15
C PHE A 120 5.35 -9.07 6.97
N ASP A 121 4.18 -9.22 6.35
CA ASP A 121 2.88 -9.21 7.02
C ASP A 121 2.79 -10.36 8.03
N GLN A 122 3.28 -11.56 7.66
CA GLN A 122 3.35 -12.68 8.57
C GLN A 122 4.29 -12.41 9.76
N ARG A 123 5.45 -11.80 9.53
CA ARG A 123 6.37 -11.41 10.61
C ARG A 123 5.76 -10.34 11.50
N LEU A 124 5.07 -9.36 10.93
CA LEU A 124 4.39 -8.31 11.66
C LEU A 124 3.32 -8.92 12.58
N ALA A 125 2.45 -9.77 12.03
CA ALA A 125 1.42 -10.46 12.80
C ALA A 125 2.01 -11.36 13.90
N THR A 126 3.12 -12.05 13.62
CA THR A 126 3.82 -12.87 14.62
C THR A 126 4.43 -12.02 15.73
N LEU A 127 5.01 -10.86 15.40
CA LEU A 127 5.58 -9.94 16.40
C LEU A 127 4.47 -9.29 17.24
N GLU A 128 3.37 -8.87 16.61
CA GLU A 128 2.22 -8.32 17.32
C GLU A 128 1.66 -9.34 18.32
N THR A 129 1.37 -10.56 17.87
CA THR A 129 0.86 -11.63 18.76
C THR A 129 1.85 -11.98 19.86
N ALA A 130 3.14 -12.15 19.55
CA ALA A 130 4.15 -12.45 20.57
C ALA A 130 4.32 -11.33 21.61
N THR A 131 4.24 -10.07 21.19
CA THR A 131 4.35 -8.92 22.10
C THR A 131 3.11 -8.77 22.97
N THR A 132 1.91 -8.96 22.42
CA THR A 132 0.67 -8.96 23.21
C THR A 132 0.64 -10.10 24.21
N ASP A 133 1.02 -11.31 23.80
CA ASP A 133 1.03 -12.48 24.68
C ASP A 133 2.06 -12.33 25.81
N SER A 134 3.24 -11.79 25.48
CA SER A 134 4.27 -11.48 26.49
C SER A 134 3.79 -10.41 27.48
N ALA A 135 3.15 -9.34 27.00
CA ALA A 135 2.62 -8.28 27.84
C ALA A 135 1.48 -8.78 28.74
N LEU A 136 0.58 -9.62 28.23
CA LEU A 136 -0.49 -10.25 29.01
C LEU A 136 0.09 -11.19 30.09
N ALA A 137 1.13 -11.95 29.77
CA ALA A 137 1.82 -12.81 30.73
C ALA A 137 2.52 -11.99 31.83
N GLU A 138 3.08 -10.83 31.51
CA GLU A 138 3.67 -9.92 32.50
C GLU A 138 2.60 -9.29 33.41
N VAL A 139 1.46 -8.87 32.85
CA VAL A 139 0.30 -8.39 33.62
C VAL A 139 -0.20 -9.48 34.54
N GLN A 140 -0.31 -10.72 34.06
CA GLN A 140 -0.67 -11.88 34.88
C GLN A 140 0.29 -12.04 36.07
N ARG A 141 1.61 -12.10 35.83
CA ARG A 141 2.62 -12.23 36.90
C ARG A 141 2.52 -11.08 37.91
N THR A 142 2.27 -9.87 37.42
CA THR A 142 2.08 -8.69 38.27
C THR A 142 0.85 -8.86 39.17
N LEU A 143 -0.30 -9.26 38.61
CA LEU A 143 -1.52 -9.52 39.37
C LEU A 143 -1.38 -10.69 40.37
N GLU A 144 -0.59 -11.71 40.06
CA GLU A 144 -0.29 -12.82 40.98
C GLU A 144 0.53 -12.36 42.19
N SER A 145 1.46 -11.42 41.97
CA SER A 145 2.33 -10.88 43.01
C SER A 145 1.61 -9.89 43.95
N MET A 146 0.55 -9.26 43.46
CA MET A 146 -0.21 -8.25 44.19
C MET A 146 -1.17 -8.85 45.22
N GLN A 147 -1.66 -8.00 46.13
CA GLN A 147 -2.71 -8.39 47.08
C GLN A 147 -4.06 -8.59 46.35
N PRO A 148 -4.87 -9.59 46.73
CA PRO A 148 -6.13 -9.90 46.03
C PRO A 148 -7.09 -8.70 45.89
N LYS A 149 -7.17 -7.85 46.92
CA LYS A 149 -7.98 -6.63 46.90
C LYS A 149 -7.51 -5.63 45.85
N GLN A 150 -6.20 -5.42 45.74
CA GLN A 150 -5.61 -4.51 44.75
C GLN A 150 -5.74 -5.07 43.33
N ALA A 151 -5.58 -6.38 43.16
CA ALA A 151 -5.78 -7.05 41.88
C ALA A 151 -7.22 -6.86 41.37
N LYS A 152 -8.23 -6.98 42.25
CA LYS A 152 -9.63 -6.66 41.90
C LYS A 152 -9.78 -5.22 41.40
N GLU A 153 -9.28 -4.25 42.17
CA GLU A 153 -9.39 -2.83 41.81
C GLU A 153 -8.75 -2.54 40.45
N GLN A 154 -7.61 -3.18 40.16
CA GLN A 154 -6.95 -3.04 38.87
C GLN A 154 -7.75 -3.66 37.72
N ILE A 155 -8.35 -4.84 37.93
CA ILE A 155 -9.24 -5.49 36.94
C ILE A 155 -10.45 -4.60 36.62
N LEU A 156 -11.08 -4.00 37.65
CA LEU A 156 -12.21 -3.09 37.45
C LEU A 156 -11.80 -1.83 36.68
N LYS A 157 -10.64 -1.25 37.00
CA LYS A 157 -10.08 -0.11 36.25
C LYS A 157 -9.76 -0.46 34.80
N MET A 158 -9.30 -1.68 34.53
CA MET A 158 -9.06 -2.14 33.16
C MET A 158 -10.36 -2.32 32.36
N LEU A 159 -11.46 -2.74 33.01
CA LEU A 159 -12.79 -2.82 32.37
C LEU A 159 -13.40 -1.43 32.12
N GLU A 160 -13.18 -0.50 33.04
CA GLU A 160 -13.70 0.87 32.95
C GLU A 160 -12.85 1.78 32.03
N ALA A 161 -11.61 1.39 31.75
CA ALA A 161 -10.76 2.09 30.80
C ALA A 161 -11.40 2.08 29.41
N SER A 162 -11.56 3.26 28.81
CA SER A 162 -12.06 3.38 27.45
C SER A 162 -11.14 2.64 26.47
N PRO A 163 -11.68 1.89 25.49
CA PRO A 163 -10.88 1.23 24.47
C PRO A 163 -9.95 2.22 23.79
N ARG A 164 -8.64 1.94 23.80
CA ARG A 164 -7.61 2.83 23.23
C ARG A 164 -7.46 2.66 21.72
N GLY A 165 -8.22 1.77 21.09
CA GLY A 165 -8.22 1.54 19.65
C GLY A 165 -9.26 0.51 19.20
N ALA A 166 -9.35 0.28 17.89
CA ALA A 166 -10.35 -0.63 17.29
C ALA A 166 -10.16 -2.12 17.67
N ASN A 167 -8.93 -2.50 18.04
CA ASN A 167 -8.58 -3.88 18.42
C ASN A 167 -8.51 -4.09 19.94
N ASP A 168 -8.69 -3.03 20.73
CA ASP A 168 -8.60 -3.08 22.19
C ASP A 168 -9.92 -3.63 22.76
N LYS A 169 -9.88 -4.87 23.27
CA LYS A 169 -11.03 -5.56 23.84
C LYS A 169 -10.71 -5.91 25.30
N PRO A 170 -10.82 -4.95 26.23
CA PRO A 170 -10.38 -5.14 27.62
C PRO A 170 -11.06 -6.33 28.31
N MET A 171 -12.32 -6.63 27.97
CA MET A 171 -13.03 -7.81 28.47
C MET A 171 -12.35 -9.12 28.06
N ARG A 172 -11.89 -9.24 26.81
CA ARG A 172 -11.20 -10.45 26.33
C ARG A 172 -9.87 -10.65 27.03
N ASP A 173 -9.08 -9.59 27.17
CA ASP A 173 -7.76 -9.66 27.78
C ASP A 173 -7.86 -10.09 29.24
N ILE A 174 -8.84 -9.54 29.97
CA ILE A 174 -9.10 -9.90 31.36
C ILE A 174 -9.55 -11.35 31.48
N VAL A 175 -10.42 -11.83 30.58
CA VAL A 175 -10.83 -13.23 30.55
C VAL A 175 -9.63 -14.14 30.32
N THR A 176 -8.74 -13.80 29.38
CA THR A 176 -7.49 -14.54 29.12
C THR A 176 -6.59 -14.57 30.34
N ILE A 177 -6.35 -13.41 30.97
CA ILE A 177 -5.54 -13.29 32.18
C ILE A 177 -6.14 -14.12 33.32
N ILE A 178 -7.45 -14.01 33.57
CA ILE A 178 -8.13 -14.75 34.64
C ILE A 178 -8.09 -16.26 34.38
N LYS A 179 -8.26 -16.70 33.13
CA LYS A 179 -8.15 -18.12 32.72
C LYS A 179 -6.73 -18.66 32.93
N ALA A 180 -5.69 -17.83 32.78
CA ALA A 180 -4.30 -18.22 32.98
C ALA A 180 -3.86 -18.23 34.45
N LEU A 181 -4.53 -17.50 35.34
CA LEU A 181 -4.19 -17.45 36.77
C LEU A 181 -4.34 -18.81 37.48
N PRO A 182 -3.42 -19.17 38.41
CA PRO A 182 -3.55 -20.33 39.29
C PRO A 182 -4.87 -20.31 40.09
N LEU A 183 -5.48 -21.48 40.28
CA LEU A 183 -6.81 -21.62 40.91
C LEU A 183 -6.90 -20.96 42.30
N ASP A 184 -5.84 -21.06 43.11
CA ASP A 184 -5.80 -20.50 44.46
C ASP A 184 -5.85 -18.96 44.45
N ARG A 185 -5.12 -18.34 43.52
CA ARG A 185 -5.10 -16.87 43.36
C ARG A 185 -6.40 -16.39 42.74
N ARG A 186 -6.90 -17.08 41.71
CA ARG A 186 -8.19 -16.81 41.09
C ARG A 186 -9.32 -16.80 42.12
N LYS A 187 -9.42 -17.84 42.94
CA LYS A 187 -10.43 -17.93 44.01
C LYS A 187 -10.35 -16.74 44.96
N LYS A 188 -9.16 -16.38 45.43
CA LYS A 188 -8.95 -15.25 46.35
C LYS A 188 -9.35 -13.91 45.73
N ILE A 189 -9.05 -13.69 44.45
CA ILE A 189 -9.41 -12.46 43.74
C ILE A 189 -10.93 -12.39 43.53
N LEU A 190 -11.56 -13.47 43.08
CA LEU A 190 -13.01 -13.53 42.85
C LEU A 190 -13.83 -13.34 44.13
N LEU A 191 -13.32 -13.78 45.30
CA LEU A 191 -13.98 -13.58 46.60
C LEU A 191 -14.01 -12.10 47.06
N GLU A 192 -13.18 -11.23 46.49
CA GLU A 192 -13.16 -9.81 46.85
C GLU A 192 -14.20 -8.96 46.09
N PHE A 193 -14.86 -9.53 45.08
CA PHE A 193 -16.00 -8.93 44.38
C PHE A 193 -17.24 -9.08 45.26
N LYS A 194 -17.51 -8.07 46.10
CA LYS A 194 -18.53 -8.13 47.16
C LYS A 194 -19.71 -7.21 46.93
N THR A 195 -19.56 -6.17 46.11
CA THR A 195 -20.65 -5.23 45.83
C THR A 195 -21.56 -5.78 44.73
N PRO A 196 -22.85 -5.40 44.69
CA PRO A 196 -23.79 -5.87 43.66
C PRO A 196 -23.33 -5.53 42.24
N ASP A 197 -22.85 -4.31 42.01
CA ASP A 197 -22.33 -3.87 40.71
C ASP A 197 -21.07 -4.65 40.26
N GLU A 198 -20.21 -5.02 41.21
CA GLU A 198 -19.04 -5.86 40.97
C GLU A 198 -19.44 -7.30 40.61
N ALA A 199 -20.50 -7.82 41.23
CA ALA A 199 -21.01 -9.16 40.97
C ALA A 199 -21.58 -9.30 39.56
N GLU A 200 -22.21 -8.25 39.01
CA GLU A 200 -22.68 -8.23 37.62
C GLU A 200 -21.52 -8.31 36.63
N LYS A 201 -20.46 -7.50 36.83
CA LYS A 201 -19.24 -7.54 36.01
C LYS A 201 -18.54 -8.91 36.10
N LEU A 202 -18.49 -9.50 37.29
CA LEU A 202 -17.94 -10.84 37.48
C LEU A 202 -18.79 -11.90 36.78
N ALA A 203 -20.12 -11.80 36.83
CA ALA A 203 -21.01 -12.70 36.10
C ALA A 203 -20.81 -12.59 34.58
N GLU A 204 -20.54 -11.40 34.06
CA GLU A 204 -20.20 -11.19 32.65
C GLU A 204 -18.86 -11.86 32.28
N ILE A 205 -17.81 -11.66 33.08
CA ILE A 205 -16.51 -12.35 32.89
C ILE A 205 -16.70 -13.87 32.89
N LEU A 206 -17.45 -14.41 33.85
CA LEU A 206 -17.73 -15.84 33.94
C LEU A 206 -18.59 -16.35 32.77
N ARG A 207 -19.50 -15.52 32.25
CA ARG A 207 -20.30 -15.84 31.08
C ARG A 207 -19.42 -15.95 29.84
N GLU A 208 -18.50 -15.02 29.63
CA GLU A 208 -17.52 -15.08 28.53
C GLU A 208 -16.62 -16.32 28.64
N ILE A 209 -16.10 -16.62 29.85
CA ILE A 209 -15.34 -17.86 30.09
C ILE A 209 -16.17 -19.10 29.72
N ARG A 210 -17.44 -19.14 30.11
CA ARG A 210 -18.35 -20.26 29.79
C ARG A 210 -18.64 -20.37 28.30
N LEU A 211 -18.75 -19.24 27.59
CA LEU A 211 -18.96 -19.20 26.14
C LEU A 211 -17.70 -19.61 25.35
N GLY A 212 -16.54 -19.75 26.01
CA GLY A 212 -15.30 -20.14 25.37
C GLY A 212 -14.63 -19.01 24.58
N THR A 213 -15.05 -17.76 24.80
CA THR A 213 -14.39 -16.56 24.27
C THR A 213 -13.15 -16.27 25.14
N PRO A 214 -12.00 -15.88 24.56
CA PRO A 214 -11.77 -15.56 23.14
C PRO A 214 -11.40 -16.76 22.24
N ASP A 215 -11.08 -17.95 22.78
CA ASP A 215 -10.53 -19.08 22.01
C ASP A 215 -11.39 -19.48 20.80
N ILE A 216 -12.71 -19.59 20.99
CA ILE A 216 -13.65 -19.97 19.91
C ILE A 216 -13.73 -18.90 18.83
N ASP A 217 -13.64 -17.62 19.21
CA ASP A 217 -13.71 -16.54 18.25
C ASP A 217 -12.45 -16.48 17.40
N VAL A 218 -11.26 -16.69 17.99
CA VAL A 218 -10.00 -16.77 17.24
C VAL A 218 -10.03 -17.91 16.23
N ILE A 219 -10.59 -19.06 16.60
CA ILE A 219 -10.75 -20.20 15.69
C ILE A 219 -11.73 -19.87 14.55
N ARG A 220 -12.83 -19.17 14.86
CA ARG A 220 -13.82 -18.75 13.86
C ARG A 220 -13.26 -17.72 12.89
N ASP A 221 -12.54 -16.73 13.40
CA ASP A 221 -11.89 -15.68 12.62
C ASP A 221 -10.83 -16.28 11.69
N SER A 222 -10.00 -17.19 12.21
CA SER A 222 -9.01 -17.93 11.42
C SER A 222 -9.66 -18.77 10.31
N ARG A 223 -10.77 -19.46 10.60
CA ARG A 223 -11.52 -20.23 9.60
C ARG A 223 -12.09 -19.33 8.51
N ASN A 224 -12.65 -18.18 8.87
CA ASN A 224 -13.20 -17.24 7.91
C ASN A 224 -12.11 -16.64 7.00
N GLN A 225 -10.94 -16.32 7.56
CA GLN A 225 -9.79 -15.84 6.77
C GLN A 225 -9.30 -16.90 5.78
N LEU A 226 -9.23 -18.16 6.19
CA LEU A 226 -8.84 -19.28 5.31
C LEU A 226 -9.87 -19.52 4.19
N GLN A 227 -11.16 -19.27 4.43
CA GLN A 227 -12.21 -19.38 3.40
C GLN A 227 -12.24 -18.18 2.45
N GLN A 228 -11.82 -16.99 2.92
CA GLN A 228 -11.76 -15.77 2.13
C GLN A 228 -10.48 -15.63 1.32
N THR A 229 -9.42 -16.35 1.68
CA THR A 229 -8.21 -16.46 0.84
C THR A 229 -8.64 -17.24 -0.40
N PRO A 230 -8.79 -16.60 -1.58
CA PRO A 230 -9.16 -17.33 -2.77
C PRO A 230 -8.05 -18.35 -3.00
N SER A 231 -8.44 -19.59 -3.28
CA SER A 231 -7.56 -20.59 -3.87
C SER A 231 -6.99 -19.99 -5.15
N ASN A 232 -5.87 -19.27 -5.05
CA ASN A 232 -5.01 -18.92 -6.19
C ASN A 232 -4.46 -20.25 -6.72
N ARG A 233 -5.23 -20.85 -7.62
CA ARG A 233 -4.79 -21.81 -8.62
C ARG A 233 -4.73 -21.11 -9.95
#